data_AF-A0A9N9JD32-F1
#
_entry.id   AF-A0A9N9JD32-F1
#
_cell.length_a   1.000
_cell.length_b   1.000
_cell.length_c   1.000
_cell.angle_alpha   90.00
_cell.angle_beta   90.00
_cell.angle_gamma   90.00
#
_symmetry.space_group_name_H-M   'P 1'
#
loop_
_entity.id
_entity.type
_entity.pdbx_description
1 polymer ?
#
loop_
_entity_poly.entity_id
_entity_poly.type
_entity_poly.pdbx_seq_one_letter_code
_entity_poly.pdbx_strand_id
1 'polypeptide(L)'
;TSQFNSESHNEPQLLQKALASHNIYQSIVDHNYRSALILEDNIDFELNIKSIMTNIHRILPDNWEILYLGHCSNWEGKLGEPLPDHNQVQFIHKLFKSKRPYCTHAYAVSHRGALKLLNKLVNLTTPIDLELTNMITANEITSYTIIPSIISRCYISDESTGLYPGKNTADVFSLNNSTLFSLGLNYELNNTLGFSHIYVLNLESRQDRREKLENLEKKLNLKFEFFPAVSLDDENALKELE
;
A
#
# COMPACT_ATOMS: atom_id res chain seq x y z
N THR A 1 -11.36 26.49 -22.36
CA THR A 1 -10.32 27.27 -21.66
C THR A 1 -10.87 27.73 -20.33
N SER A 2 -10.62 26.94 -19.29
CA SER A 2 -10.78 27.35 -17.90
C SER A 2 -9.58 26.77 -17.16
N GLN A 3 -8.78 27.67 -16.62
CA GLN A 3 -7.45 27.44 -16.08
C GLN A 3 -7.45 26.34 -15.02
N PHE A 4 -6.64 25.30 -15.25
CA PHE A 4 -5.96 24.61 -14.17
C PHE A 4 -5.06 25.65 -13.49
N ASN A 5 -5.55 26.27 -12.43
CA ASN A 5 -4.69 27.01 -11.53
C ASN A 5 -3.80 25.99 -10.81
N SER A 6 -2.57 25.92 -11.28
CA SER A 6 -1.44 25.34 -10.57
C SER A 6 -1.19 26.16 -9.30
N GLU A 7 -1.73 25.72 -8.17
CA GLU A 7 -1.32 26.22 -6.86
C GLU A 7 0.03 25.60 -6.48
N SER A 8 1.06 26.44 -6.51
CA SER A 8 2.45 26.19 -6.17
C SER A 8 2.69 26.06 -4.65
N HIS A 9 1.87 25.27 -3.94
CA HIS A 9 1.91 25.19 -2.47
C HIS A 9 2.36 23.84 -1.88
N ASN A 10 2.72 22.83 -2.68
CA ASN A 10 2.95 21.46 -2.18
C ASN A 10 4.35 20.86 -2.43
N GLU A 11 5.28 21.58 -3.05
CA GLU A 11 6.61 21.04 -3.42
C GLU A 11 7.39 20.45 -2.21
N PRO A 12 7.45 21.10 -1.04
CA PRO A 12 8.17 20.56 0.12
C PRO A 12 7.54 19.29 0.71
N GLN A 13 6.21 19.19 0.76
CA GLN A 13 5.50 18.01 1.30
C GLN A 13 5.65 16.79 0.39
N LEU A 14 5.70 17.02 -0.93
CA LEU A 14 5.85 15.94 -1.91
C LEU A 14 7.28 15.37 -1.85
N LEU A 15 8.27 16.23 -1.64
CA LEU A 15 9.67 15.86 -1.47
C LEU A 15 9.91 15.04 -0.19
N GLN A 16 9.28 15.41 0.92
CA GLN A 16 9.36 14.66 2.18
C GLN A 16 8.88 13.23 2.06
N LYS A 17 7.75 13.05 1.36
CA LYS A 17 7.18 11.74 1.15
C LYS A 17 8.07 10.87 0.28
N ALA A 18 8.69 11.47 -0.73
CA ALA A 18 9.69 10.83 -1.56
C ALA A 18 10.90 10.39 -0.72
N LEU A 19 11.44 11.26 0.13
CA LEU A 19 12.57 10.95 1.02
C LEU A 19 12.23 9.84 2.04
N ALA A 20 11.09 9.95 2.72
CA ALA A 20 10.62 8.90 3.63
C ALA A 20 10.45 7.55 2.92
N SER A 21 9.91 7.55 1.70
CA SER A 21 9.79 6.32 0.90
C SER A 21 11.15 5.76 0.50
N HIS A 22 12.09 6.62 0.10
CA HIS A 22 13.47 6.24 -0.21
C HIS A 22 14.15 5.57 1.00
N ASN A 23 14.03 6.15 2.19
CA ASN A 23 14.61 5.59 3.42
C ASN A 23 14.01 4.22 3.78
N ILE A 24 12.71 4.03 3.54
CA ILE A 24 12.08 2.72 3.68
C ILE A 24 12.63 1.72 2.65
N TYR A 25 12.80 2.13 1.39
CA TYR A 25 13.39 1.23 0.38
C TYR A 25 14.81 0.81 0.76
N GLN A 26 15.62 1.75 1.28
CA GLN A 26 16.96 1.46 1.78
C GLN A 26 16.89 0.45 2.94
N SER A 27 15.96 0.65 3.89
CA SER A 27 15.75 -0.28 5.01
C SER A 27 15.33 -1.69 4.54
N ILE A 28 14.49 -1.81 3.50
CA ILE A 28 14.13 -3.11 2.91
C ILE A 28 15.38 -3.84 2.39
N VAL A 29 16.28 -3.11 1.74
CA VAL A 29 17.52 -3.67 1.16
C VAL A 29 18.50 -4.04 2.28
N ASP A 30 18.76 -3.13 3.21
CA ASP A 30 19.74 -3.32 4.30
C ASP A 30 19.39 -4.49 5.21
N HIS A 31 18.10 -4.67 5.51
CA HIS A 31 17.62 -5.79 6.32
C HIS A 31 17.37 -7.07 5.52
N ASN A 32 17.60 -7.05 4.20
CA ASN A 32 17.34 -8.16 3.29
C ASN A 32 15.88 -8.68 3.39
N TYR A 33 14.92 -7.77 3.57
CA TYR A 33 13.51 -8.12 3.59
C TYR A 33 13.05 -8.51 2.19
N ARG A 34 12.30 -9.61 2.07
CA ARG A 34 11.74 -10.07 0.78
C ARG A 34 10.77 -9.04 0.20
N SER A 35 10.00 -8.41 1.06
CA SER A 35 9.04 -7.36 0.71
C SER A 35 8.52 -6.66 1.96
N ALA A 36 8.13 -5.40 1.84
CA ALA A 36 7.44 -4.68 2.91
C ALA A 36 6.18 -3.97 2.41
N LEU A 37 5.16 -3.89 3.26
CA LEU A 37 4.00 -3.03 3.08
C LEU A 37 4.30 -1.66 3.67
N ILE A 38 3.96 -0.60 2.93
CA ILE A 38 4.20 0.79 3.29
C ILE A 38 2.84 1.49 3.38
N LEU A 39 2.59 2.11 4.52
CA LEU A 39 1.31 2.70 4.88
C LEU A 39 1.48 4.17 5.25
N GLU A 40 0.55 5.03 4.83
CA GLU A 40 0.37 6.36 5.42
C GLU A 40 -0.44 6.27 6.73
N ASP A 41 -0.34 7.27 7.60
CA ASP A 41 -1.00 7.25 8.92
C ASP A 41 -2.50 7.61 8.92
N ASN A 42 -3.09 7.91 7.76
CA ASN A 42 -4.47 8.33 7.61
C ASN A 42 -5.32 7.29 6.85
N ILE A 43 -5.25 6.03 7.28
CA ILE A 43 -5.88 4.91 6.57
C ILE A 43 -6.92 4.16 7.41
N ASP A 44 -7.65 3.28 6.75
CA ASP A 44 -8.53 2.26 7.33
C ASP A 44 -8.47 0.96 6.50
N PHE A 45 -8.84 -0.17 7.10
CA PHE A 45 -8.65 -1.52 6.57
C PHE A 45 -9.96 -2.29 6.44
N GLU A 46 -10.06 -3.15 5.43
CA GLU A 46 -11.08 -4.21 5.40
C GLU A 46 -10.91 -5.17 6.59
N LEU A 47 -12.01 -5.50 7.28
CA LEU A 47 -11.97 -6.37 8.47
C LEU A 47 -11.42 -7.78 8.16
N ASN A 48 -11.69 -8.29 6.96
CA ASN A 48 -11.26 -9.60 6.49
C ASN A 48 -9.94 -9.55 5.69
N ILE A 49 -9.14 -8.48 5.84
CA ILE A 49 -7.92 -8.26 5.03
C ILE A 49 -6.97 -9.46 5.02
N LYS A 50 -6.84 -10.22 6.12
CA LYS A 50 -6.02 -11.44 6.15
C LYS A 50 -6.50 -12.47 5.12
N SER A 51 -7.79 -12.77 5.09
CA SER A 51 -8.36 -13.72 4.12
C SER A 51 -8.12 -13.25 2.68
N ILE A 52 -8.33 -11.95 2.44
CA ILE A 52 -8.10 -11.36 1.12
C ILE A 52 -6.64 -11.48 0.71
N MET A 53 -5.70 -11.14 1.59
CA MET A 53 -4.27 -11.20 1.29
C MET A 53 -3.77 -12.63 1.10
N THR A 54 -4.35 -13.62 1.79
CA THR A 54 -4.05 -15.05 1.52
C THR A 54 -4.34 -15.38 0.06
N ASN A 55 -5.49 -14.93 -0.44
CA ASN A 55 -5.90 -15.17 -1.81
C ASN A 55 -5.01 -14.40 -2.80
N ILE A 56 -4.72 -13.13 -2.52
CA ILE A 56 -3.91 -12.28 -3.39
C ILE A 56 -2.50 -12.84 -3.55
N HIS A 57 -1.83 -13.26 -2.48
CA HIS A 57 -0.47 -13.82 -2.57
C HIS A 57 -0.40 -15.12 -3.38
N ARG A 58 -1.50 -15.88 -3.48
CA ARG A 58 -1.57 -17.08 -4.35
C ARG A 58 -1.61 -16.72 -5.84
N ILE A 59 -2.21 -15.59 -6.19
CA ILE A 59 -2.41 -15.13 -7.57
C ILE A 59 -1.26 -14.22 -8.03
N LEU A 60 -0.63 -13.52 -7.07
CA LEU A 60 0.42 -12.55 -7.31
C LEU A 60 1.64 -13.20 -7.96
N PRO A 61 2.05 -12.78 -9.17
CA PRO A 61 3.21 -13.37 -9.84
C PRO A 61 4.51 -13.12 -9.09
N ASP A 62 5.41 -14.10 -9.00
CA ASP A 62 6.67 -14.00 -8.23
C ASP A 62 7.58 -12.83 -8.64
N ASN A 63 7.45 -12.34 -9.87
CA ASN A 63 8.20 -11.20 -10.38
C ASN A 63 7.52 -9.85 -10.08
N TRP A 64 6.54 -9.77 -9.19
CA TRP A 64 5.96 -8.49 -8.78
C TRP A 64 7.01 -7.59 -8.13
N GLU A 65 6.88 -6.28 -8.37
CA GLU A 65 7.79 -5.27 -7.81
C GLU A 65 7.06 -4.29 -6.92
N ILE A 66 5.84 -3.92 -7.32
CA ILE A 66 4.91 -3.11 -6.52
C ILE A 66 3.54 -3.79 -6.50
N LEU A 67 2.89 -3.76 -5.34
CA LEU A 67 1.50 -4.17 -5.16
C LEU A 67 0.71 -3.06 -4.45
N TYR A 68 -0.30 -2.51 -5.10
CA TYR A 68 -1.19 -1.52 -4.48
C TYR A 68 -2.35 -2.21 -3.75
N LEU A 69 -2.46 -1.96 -2.44
CA LEU A 69 -3.58 -2.37 -1.59
C LEU A 69 -4.62 -1.25 -1.47
N GLY A 70 -4.19 -0.01 -1.68
CA GLY A 70 -5.00 1.19 -1.77
C GLY A 70 -4.42 2.17 -2.78
N HIS A 71 -5.29 2.78 -3.59
CA HIS A 71 -4.90 3.72 -4.65
C HIS A 71 -6.00 4.77 -4.91
N CYS A 72 -5.73 5.78 -5.74
CA CYS A 72 -6.68 6.87 -6.03
C CYS A 72 -7.31 6.81 -7.43
N SER A 73 -6.85 5.90 -8.29
CA SER A 73 -7.32 5.83 -9.67
C SER A 73 -8.67 5.16 -9.84
N ASN A 74 -9.59 5.88 -10.48
CA ASN A 74 -10.88 5.38 -10.93
C ASN A 74 -10.80 4.58 -12.24
N TRP A 75 -9.60 4.40 -12.83
CA TRP A 75 -9.39 3.73 -14.11
C TRP A 75 -8.75 2.35 -13.99
N GLU A 76 -8.16 2.06 -12.83
CA GLU A 76 -7.62 0.74 -12.54
C GLU A 76 -8.73 -0.32 -12.68
N GLY A 77 -8.40 -1.46 -13.30
CA GLY A 77 -9.33 -2.59 -13.51
C GLY A 77 -10.47 -2.37 -14.49
N LYS A 78 -10.76 -1.14 -14.95
CA LYS A 78 -11.88 -0.88 -15.87
C LYS A 78 -11.69 -1.40 -17.29
N LEU A 79 -10.44 -1.41 -17.76
CA LEU A 79 -10.07 -1.76 -19.15
C LEU A 79 -9.11 -2.96 -19.21
N GLY A 80 -9.09 -3.78 -18.17
CA GLY A 80 -8.24 -4.96 -18.11
C GLY A 80 -8.99 -6.08 -17.42
N GLU A 81 -8.62 -7.32 -17.73
CA GLU A 81 -9.14 -8.48 -17.03
C GLU A 81 -8.33 -8.72 -15.74
N PRO A 82 -8.98 -9.23 -14.68
CA PRO A 82 -8.26 -9.67 -13.49
C PRO A 82 -7.34 -10.85 -13.84
N LEU A 83 -6.25 -10.99 -13.09
CA LEU A 83 -5.41 -12.18 -13.18
C LEU A 83 -6.25 -13.42 -12.83
N PRO A 84 -6.03 -14.55 -13.52
CA PRO A 84 -6.85 -15.74 -13.35
C PRO A 84 -6.68 -16.31 -11.94
N ASP A 85 -7.81 -16.57 -11.28
CA ASP A 85 -7.85 -17.35 -10.06
C ASP A 85 -8.23 -18.80 -10.39
N HIS A 86 -7.23 -19.68 -10.44
CA HIS A 86 -7.41 -21.08 -10.79
C HIS A 86 -8.20 -21.92 -9.77
N ASN A 87 -8.48 -21.40 -8.57
CA ASN A 87 -9.30 -22.09 -7.57
C ASN A 87 -10.76 -21.63 -7.57
N GLN A 88 -11.15 -20.72 -8.48
CA GLN A 88 -12.52 -20.22 -8.65
C GLN A 88 -13.19 -19.70 -7.37
N VAL A 89 -12.40 -19.29 -6.37
CA VAL A 89 -12.96 -18.70 -5.16
C VAL A 89 -13.47 -17.31 -5.50
N GLN A 90 -14.76 -17.07 -5.31
CA GLN A 90 -15.38 -15.78 -5.63
C GLN A 90 -15.06 -14.74 -4.55
N PHE A 91 -13.83 -14.22 -4.56
CA PHE A 91 -13.50 -13.01 -3.82
C PHE A 91 -13.93 -11.78 -4.60
N ILE A 92 -14.54 -10.82 -3.90
CA ILE A 92 -14.90 -9.51 -4.47
C ILE A 92 -13.65 -8.72 -4.87
N HIS A 93 -12.54 -8.91 -4.14
CA HIS A 93 -11.25 -8.28 -4.41
C HIS A 93 -10.43 -9.13 -5.37
N LYS A 94 -10.14 -8.55 -6.53
CA LYS A 94 -9.43 -9.18 -7.63
C LYS A 94 -8.11 -8.46 -7.89
N LEU A 95 -7.14 -9.18 -8.42
CA LEU A 95 -5.82 -8.65 -8.74
C LEU A 95 -5.76 -8.25 -10.22
N PHE A 96 -5.31 -7.04 -10.51
CA PHE A 96 -5.13 -6.54 -11.88
C PHE A 96 -3.70 -6.11 -12.11
N LYS A 97 -3.25 -6.15 -13.36
CA LYS A 97 -2.02 -5.46 -13.75
C LYS A 97 -2.23 -3.96 -13.61
N SER A 98 -1.34 -3.28 -12.87
CA SER A 98 -1.47 -1.83 -12.69
C SER A 98 -1.26 -1.09 -14.00
N LYS A 99 -1.99 0.01 -14.19
CA LYS A 99 -1.73 0.96 -15.28
C LYS A 99 -1.34 2.33 -14.73
N ARG A 100 -2.21 2.92 -13.92
CA ARG A 100 -2.04 4.24 -13.31
C ARG A 100 -2.74 4.26 -11.95
N PRO A 101 -2.16 3.67 -10.90
CA PRO A 101 -2.81 3.54 -9.59
C PRO A 101 -2.98 4.89 -8.89
N TYR A 102 -1.97 5.78 -8.97
CA TYR A 102 -1.88 7.03 -8.23
C TYR A 102 -2.00 6.88 -6.71
N CYS A 103 -1.44 7.84 -5.96
CA CYS A 103 -1.31 7.80 -4.50
C CYS A 103 -0.45 6.62 -4.00
N THR A 104 0.04 6.73 -2.76
CA THR A 104 0.91 5.71 -2.14
C THR A 104 0.54 5.50 -0.67
N HIS A 105 -0.75 5.60 -0.33
CA HIS A 105 -1.20 5.45 1.06
C HIS A 105 -1.18 4.01 1.56
N ALA A 106 -1.22 3.04 0.64
CA ALA A 106 -1.09 1.63 0.97
C ALA A 106 -0.55 0.83 -0.22
N TYR A 107 0.75 0.59 -0.24
CA TYR A 107 1.41 -0.16 -1.30
C TYR A 107 2.57 -0.98 -0.72
N ALA A 108 2.82 -2.14 -1.30
CA ALA A 108 3.94 -2.99 -0.95
C ALA A 108 5.01 -2.96 -2.02
N VAL A 109 6.26 -3.12 -1.60
CA VAL A 109 7.44 -3.15 -2.47
C VAL A 109 8.21 -4.42 -2.19
N SER A 110 8.57 -5.16 -3.24
CA SER A 110 9.48 -6.32 -3.13
C SER A 110 10.93 -5.86 -2.99
N HIS A 111 11.81 -6.73 -2.50
CA HIS A 111 13.26 -6.46 -2.44
C HIS A 111 13.82 -5.98 -3.79
N ARG A 112 13.43 -6.66 -4.88
CA ARG A 112 13.84 -6.30 -6.24
C ARG A 112 13.29 -4.95 -6.67
N GLY A 113 12.05 -4.65 -6.29
CA GLY A 113 11.43 -3.34 -6.49
C GLY A 113 12.19 -2.25 -5.75
N ALA A 114 12.54 -2.46 -4.49
CA ALA A 114 13.30 -1.51 -3.67
C ALA A 114 14.67 -1.19 -4.30
N LEU A 115 15.43 -2.20 -4.73
CA LEU A 115 16.70 -2.00 -5.44
C LEU A 115 16.54 -1.16 -6.71
N LYS A 116 15.50 -1.42 -7.52
CA LYS A 116 15.21 -0.62 -8.72
C LYS A 116 14.85 0.82 -8.38
N LEU A 117 14.03 1.01 -7.35
CA LEU A 117 13.56 2.32 -6.92
C LEU A 117 14.71 3.18 -6.37
N LEU A 118 15.58 2.62 -5.54
CA LEU A 118 16.78 3.32 -5.03
C LEU A 118 17.69 3.80 -6.17
N ASN A 119 17.89 2.98 -7.21
CA ASN A 119 18.71 3.35 -8.36
C ASN A 119 18.10 4.47 -9.23
N LYS A 120 16.78 4.67 -9.16
CA LYS A 120 16.02 5.60 -10.02
C LYS A 120 15.66 6.90 -9.32
N LEU A 121 15.46 6.84 -8.00
CA LEU A 121 15.05 7.96 -7.16
C LEU A 121 16.23 8.79 -6.63
N VAL A 122 17.36 8.81 -7.37
CA VAL A 122 18.57 9.56 -7.00
C VAL A 122 18.31 11.07 -6.95
N ASN A 123 17.44 11.57 -7.84
CA ASN A 123 17.03 12.98 -7.87
C ASN A 123 15.53 13.08 -7.62
N LEU A 124 15.13 13.43 -6.40
CA LEU A 124 13.73 13.49 -5.97
C LEU A 124 13.03 14.78 -6.46
N THR A 125 13.03 15.04 -7.76
CA THR A 125 12.42 16.28 -8.33
C THR A 125 10.92 16.15 -8.62
N THR A 126 10.36 14.96 -8.41
CA THR A 126 8.97 14.66 -8.79
C THR A 126 8.30 13.90 -7.66
N PRO A 127 7.00 14.18 -7.39
CA PRO A 127 6.23 13.42 -6.42
C PRO A 127 6.33 11.91 -6.66
N ILE A 128 6.59 11.17 -5.59
CA ILE A 128 6.83 9.71 -5.68
C ILE A 128 5.67 8.97 -6.35
N ASP A 129 4.43 9.39 -6.13
CA ASP A 129 3.25 8.77 -6.72
C ASP A 129 3.17 8.95 -8.24
N LEU A 130 3.59 10.11 -8.75
CA LEU A 130 3.72 10.37 -10.18
C LEU A 130 4.89 9.60 -10.76
N GLU A 131 6.03 9.57 -10.09
CA GLU A 131 7.21 8.84 -10.56
C GLU A 131 6.93 7.34 -10.68
N LEU A 132 6.34 6.73 -9.64
CA LEU A 132 5.91 5.33 -9.70
C LEU A 132 4.92 5.09 -10.85
N THR A 133 3.97 5.99 -11.07
CA THR A 133 3.00 5.87 -12.17
C THR A 133 3.66 5.95 -13.55
N ASN A 134 4.67 6.82 -13.70
CA ASN A 134 5.45 6.94 -14.93
C ASN A 134 6.24 5.65 -15.20
N MET A 135 6.93 5.12 -14.20
CA MET A 135 7.69 3.87 -14.31
C MET A 135 6.78 2.67 -14.64
N ILE A 136 5.58 2.61 -14.06
CA ILE A 136 4.58 1.57 -14.36
C ILE A 136 4.11 1.71 -15.81
N THR A 137 3.77 2.93 -16.25
CA THR A 137 3.29 3.18 -17.62
C THR A 137 4.37 2.90 -18.66
N ALA A 138 5.64 3.15 -18.33
CA ALA A 138 6.80 2.86 -19.16
C ALA A 138 7.21 1.36 -19.14
N ASN A 139 6.52 0.51 -18.36
CA ASN A 139 6.85 -0.90 -18.13
C ASN A 139 8.25 -1.14 -17.51
N GLU A 140 8.80 -0.16 -16.80
CA GLU A 140 10.06 -0.30 -16.06
C GLU A 140 9.88 -1.07 -14.75
N ILE A 141 8.67 -0.98 -14.17
CA ILE A 141 8.25 -1.65 -12.94
C ILE A 141 7.06 -2.58 -13.17
N THR A 142 7.18 -3.80 -12.66
CA THR A 142 6.12 -4.80 -12.67
C THR A 142 5.16 -4.56 -11.51
N SER A 143 4.10 -3.79 -11.74
CA SER A 143 3.12 -3.47 -10.70
C SER A 143 1.78 -4.19 -10.86
N TYR A 144 1.12 -4.46 -9.73
CA TYR A 144 -0.25 -4.98 -9.64
C TYR A 144 -1.10 -4.18 -8.64
N THR A 145 -2.42 -4.20 -8.82
CA THR A 145 -3.38 -3.44 -8.02
C THR A 145 -4.54 -4.34 -7.58
N ILE A 146 -4.94 -4.25 -6.32
CA ILE A 146 -6.12 -4.94 -5.78
C ILE A 146 -7.36 -4.07 -5.96
N ILE A 147 -8.41 -4.63 -6.56
CA ILE A 147 -9.65 -3.92 -6.88
C ILE A 147 -10.85 -4.78 -6.48
N PRO A 148 -11.78 -4.27 -5.65
CA PRO A 148 -11.74 -2.98 -4.94
C PRO A 148 -10.55 -2.88 -3.97
N SER A 149 -10.09 -1.65 -3.67
CA SER A 149 -9.03 -1.43 -2.67
C SER A 149 -9.43 -1.97 -1.31
N ILE A 150 -8.46 -2.54 -0.58
CA ILE A 150 -8.66 -3.16 0.74
C ILE A 150 -8.14 -2.30 1.90
N ILE A 151 -7.43 -1.22 1.55
CA ILE A 151 -7.01 -0.16 2.45
C ILE A 151 -7.39 1.17 1.79
N SER A 152 -8.14 1.99 2.49
CA SER A 152 -8.59 3.30 2.01
C SER A 152 -8.04 4.42 2.88
N ARG A 153 -7.98 5.64 2.34
CA ARG A 153 -7.74 6.81 3.19
C ARG A 153 -8.98 7.09 4.01
N CYS A 154 -8.78 7.31 5.31
CA CYS A 154 -9.82 7.74 6.22
C CYS A 154 -9.82 9.27 6.25
N TYR A 155 -10.84 9.88 5.65
CA TYR A 155 -11.14 11.29 5.90
C TYR A 155 -12.10 11.32 7.09
N ILE A 156 -11.57 11.62 8.28
CA ILE A 156 -12.44 12.04 9.40
C ILE A 156 -12.89 13.46 9.03
N SER A 157 -13.88 13.58 8.16
CA SER A 157 -14.55 14.86 7.96
C SER A 157 -15.36 15.12 9.22
N ASP A 158 -15.09 16.24 9.89
CA ASP A 158 -16.16 16.92 10.61
C ASP A 158 -17.40 16.94 9.69
N GLU A 159 -18.47 16.34 10.19
CA GLU A 159 -19.84 16.36 9.69
C GLU A 159 -20.04 16.96 8.28
N SER A 160 -19.94 16.17 7.18
CA SER A 160 -20.78 16.35 5.97
C SER A 160 -20.41 15.55 4.71
N THR A 161 -19.31 14.79 4.62
CA THR A 161 -19.07 13.90 3.45
C THR A 161 -18.56 12.52 3.86
N GLY A 162 -19.32 11.85 4.72
CA GLY A 162 -19.02 10.51 5.20
C GLY A 162 -19.28 9.42 4.15
N LEU A 163 -18.21 8.84 3.61
CA LEU A 163 -18.25 7.46 3.13
C LEU A 163 -18.21 6.54 4.37
N TYR A 164 -19.38 6.17 4.88
CA TYR A 164 -19.52 5.19 5.96
C TYR A 164 -19.45 3.75 5.41
N PRO A 165 -18.72 2.82 6.06
CA PRO A 165 -18.75 1.39 5.73
C PRO A 165 -20.05 0.73 6.24
N GLY A 166 -20.71 -0.09 5.40
CA GLY A 166 -21.98 -0.73 5.80
C GLY A 166 -22.79 -1.47 4.75
N LYS A 167 -22.20 -2.01 3.67
CA LYS A 167 -22.94 -2.92 2.77
C LYS A 167 -22.68 -4.38 3.15
N ASN A 168 -23.72 -5.03 3.67
CA ASN A 168 -23.77 -6.49 3.82
C ASN A 168 -23.67 -7.17 2.46
N THR A 169 -22.69 -8.06 2.31
CA THR A 169 -22.81 -9.23 1.44
C THR A 169 -22.50 -10.46 2.28
N ALA A 170 -23.54 -10.98 2.92
CA ALA A 170 -23.57 -12.38 3.30
C ALA A 170 -23.53 -13.19 2.00
N ASP A 171 -22.43 -13.89 1.76
CA ASP A 171 -22.42 -15.33 1.53
C ASP A 171 -20.97 -15.81 1.52
N VAL A 172 -20.58 -16.32 2.68
CA VAL A 172 -19.29 -16.91 2.99
C VAL A 172 -19.39 -18.39 2.65
N PHE A 173 -18.59 -18.88 1.71
CA PHE A 173 -18.24 -20.30 1.69
C PHE A 173 -16.92 -20.49 2.42
N SER A 174 -17.01 -20.75 3.72
CA SER A 174 -15.91 -21.30 4.51
C SER A 174 -15.79 -22.79 4.22
N LEU A 175 -14.57 -23.27 3.99
CA LEU A 175 -14.32 -24.71 4.00
C LEU A 175 -14.40 -25.20 5.45
N ASN A 176 -15.45 -25.95 5.79
CA ASN A 176 -15.66 -26.48 7.14
C ASN A 176 -14.61 -27.52 7.57
N ASN A 177 -13.89 -28.13 6.61
CA ASN A 177 -12.77 -29.04 6.85
C ASN A 177 -11.75 -28.90 5.70
N SER A 178 -10.75 -28.02 5.87
CA SER A 178 -9.73 -27.80 4.85
C SER A 178 -8.75 -28.98 4.77
N THR A 179 -8.47 -29.49 3.57
CA THR A 179 -7.46 -30.52 3.35
C THR A 179 -6.06 -30.06 3.78
N LEU A 180 -5.78 -28.74 3.73
CA LEU A 180 -4.56 -28.15 4.30
C LEU A 180 -4.48 -28.29 5.83
N PHE A 181 -5.62 -28.16 6.52
CA PHE A 181 -5.72 -28.41 7.96
C PHE A 181 -5.48 -29.89 8.29
N SER A 182 -6.00 -30.82 7.47
CA SER A 182 -5.72 -32.26 7.63
C SER A 182 -4.28 -32.68 7.29
N LEU A 183 -3.54 -31.84 6.55
CA LEU A 183 -2.12 -32.03 6.21
C LEU A 183 -1.17 -31.37 7.23
N GLY A 184 -1.68 -30.74 8.29
CA GLY A 184 -0.87 -30.05 9.31
C GLY A 184 -0.22 -28.75 8.82
N LEU A 185 -0.63 -28.23 7.67
CA LEU A 185 -0.12 -26.99 7.09
C LEU A 185 -1.01 -25.82 7.50
N ASN A 186 -0.89 -25.39 8.76
CA ASN A 186 -1.43 -24.12 9.20
C ASN A 186 -0.58 -22.98 8.62
N TYR A 187 -1.05 -22.33 7.56
CA TYR A 187 -0.63 -20.95 7.33
C TYR A 187 -1.54 -20.06 8.16
N GLU A 188 -1.20 -19.88 9.44
CA GLU A 188 -1.54 -18.60 10.05
C GLU A 188 -0.85 -17.56 9.16
N LEU A 189 -1.63 -16.72 8.48
CA LEU A 189 -1.02 -15.54 7.92
C LEU A 189 -0.43 -14.76 9.08
N ASN A 190 0.89 -14.60 9.02
CA ASN A 190 1.67 -13.79 9.93
C ASN A 190 0.99 -12.42 10.13
N ASN A 191 1.27 -11.80 11.28
CA ASN A 191 0.88 -10.43 11.62
C ASN A 191 1.37 -9.36 10.62
N THR A 192 1.97 -9.75 9.50
CA THR A 192 2.49 -8.92 8.41
C THR A 192 1.77 -9.09 7.07
N LEU A 193 0.59 -9.75 7.02
CA LEU A 193 -0.20 -9.93 5.79
C LEU A 193 0.54 -10.63 4.64
N GLY A 194 1.52 -11.48 4.96
CA GLY A 194 2.36 -12.19 3.98
C GLY A 194 3.58 -11.41 3.49
N PHE A 195 3.81 -10.20 4.00
CA PHE A 195 5.05 -9.46 3.77
C PHE A 195 6.10 -9.78 4.85
N SER A 196 7.36 -9.43 4.63
CA SER A 196 8.39 -9.53 5.68
C SER A 196 8.17 -8.49 6.77
N HIS A 197 7.62 -7.33 6.40
CA HIS A 197 7.50 -6.18 7.28
C HIS A 197 6.33 -5.27 6.90
N ILE A 198 5.78 -4.50 7.87
CA ILE A 198 4.80 -3.44 7.63
C ILE A 198 5.32 -2.14 8.25
N TYR A 199 5.62 -1.15 7.41
CA TYR A 199 5.97 0.20 7.80
C TYR A 199 4.75 1.12 7.77
N VAL A 200 4.66 1.99 8.78
CA VAL A 200 3.68 3.07 8.87
C VAL A 200 4.41 4.41 8.93
N LEU A 201 4.29 5.21 7.88
CA LEU A 201 4.78 6.58 7.85
C LEU A 201 3.89 7.45 8.72
N ASN A 202 4.45 7.94 9.82
CA ASN A 202 3.75 8.79 10.78
C ASN A 202 4.67 9.94 11.22
N LEU A 203 4.12 11.15 11.23
CA LEU A 203 4.78 12.30 11.85
C LEU A 203 4.72 12.15 13.37
N GLU A 204 5.84 12.39 14.06
CA GLU A 204 5.91 12.26 15.52
C GLU A 204 4.89 13.16 16.25
N SER A 205 4.55 14.30 15.66
CA SER A 205 3.51 15.21 16.18
C SER A 205 2.07 14.65 16.07
N ARG A 206 1.83 13.62 15.25
CA ARG A 206 0.49 13.05 14.97
C ARG A 206 0.22 11.81 15.82
N GLN A 207 0.23 12.00 17.14
CA GLN A 207 -0.08 10.96 18.13
C GLN A 207 -1.54 10.47 18.03
N ASP A 208 -2.46 11.34 17.61
CA ASP A 208 -3.87 11.00 17.35
C ASP A 208 -4.01 9.88 16.30
N ARG A 209 -3.25 9.99 15.20
CA ARG A 209 -3.25 9.00 14.11
C ARG A 209 -2.53 7.72 14.50
N ARG A 210 -1.44 7.84 15.25
CA ARG A 210 -0.70 6.71 15.80
C ARG A 210 -1.57 5.86 16.71
N GLU A 211 -2.25 6.46 17.69
CA GLU A 211 -3.13 5.75 18.62
C GLU A 211 -4.25 4.99 17.86
N LYS A 212 -4.84 5.63 16.84
CA LYS A 212 -5.82 4.96 15.96
C LYS A 212 -5.21 3.72 15.29
N LEU A 213 -4.00 3.83 14.73
CA LEU A 213 -3.36 2.71 14.03
C LEU A 213 -2.92 1.61 15.00
N GLU A 214 -2.49 1.93 16.21
CA GLU A 214 -2.22 0.93 17.26
C GLU A 214 -3.49 0.17 17.67
N ASN A 215 -4.64 0.84 17.68
CA ASN A 215 -5.92 0.17 17.91
C ASN A 215 -6.30 -0.76 16.74
N LEU A 216 -6.03 -0.36 15.50
CA LEU A 216 -6.21 -1.21 14.31
C LEU A 216 -5.25 -2.40 14.32
N GLU A 217 -3.98 -2.18 14.69
CA GLU A 217 -2.95 -3.21 14.85
C GLU A 217 -3.41 -4.30 15.82
N LYS A 218 -3.88 -3.90 17.01
CA LYS A 218 -4.44 -4.82 18.02
C LYS A 218 -5.69 -5.53 17.51
N LYS A 219 -6.61 -4.79 16.89
CA LYS A 219 -7.89 -5.33 16.42
C LYS A 219 -7.71 -6.39 15.33
N LEU A 220 -6.77 -6.15 14.41
CA LEU A 220 -6.51 -7.04 13.27
C LEU A 220 -5.39 -8.06 13.58
N ASN A 221 -4.75 -7.96 14.76
CA ASN A 221 -3.55 -8.73 15.12
C ASN A 221 -2.48 -8.61 14.02
N LEU A 222 -2.11 -7.37 13.72
CA LEU A 222 -1.01 -7.00 12.84
C LEU A 222 0.20 -6.56 13.66
N LYS A 223 1.34 -6.38 13.00
CA LYS A 223 2.56 -5.84 13.59
C LYS A 223 3.04 -4.68 12.74
N PHE A 224 2.95 -3.47 13.29
CA PHE A 224 3.38 -2.25 12.61
C PHE A 224 4.72 -1.78 13.16
N GLU A 225 5.59 -1.28 12.28
CA GLU A 225 6.72 -0.45 12.64
C GLU A 225 6.43 0.98 12.17
N PHE A 226 6.38 1.90 13.13
CA PHE A 226 6.19 3.30 12.78
C PHE A 226 7.53 3.91 12.35
N PHE A 227 7.60 4.29 11.09
CA PHE A 227 8.76 4.92 10.49
C PHE A 227 8.56 6.44 10.51
N PRO A 228 9.55 7.22 10.98
CA PRO A 228 9.40 8.67 11.10
C PRO A 228 9.19 9.30 9.72
N ALA A 229 8.09 10.02 9.55
CA ALA A 229 7.90 10.87 8.39
C ALA A 229 8.74 12.15 8.54
N VAL A 230 9.22 12.69 7.41
CA VAL A 230 10.08 13.89 7.40
C VAL A 230 9.21 15.14 7.62
N SER A 231 9.60 15.99 8.57
CA SER A 231 8.90 17.27 8.86
C SER A 231 9.37 18.40 7.96
N LEU A 232 8.51 19.42 7.75
CA LEU A 232 8.84 20.65 6.99
C LEU A 232 9.85 21.53 7.71
N ASP A 233 9.93 21.38 9.04
CA ASP A 233 10.80 22.20 9.88
C ASP A 233 12.21 21.59 10.04
N ASP A 234 12.48 20.42 9.44
CA ASP A 234 13.78 19.78 9.49
C ASP A 234 14.67 20.23 8.31
N GLU A 235 15.36 21.36 8.49
CA GLU A 235 16.28 21.90 7.50
C GLU A 235 17.46 20.97 7.17
N ASN A 236 17.81 20.01 8.04
CA ASN A 236 18.92 19.09 7.77
C ASN A 236 18.49 17.98 6.82
N ALA A 237 17.27 17.44 7.00
CA ALA A 237 16.71 16.46 6.07
C ALA A 237 16.51 17.02 4.65
N LEU A 238 16.24 18.32 4.53
CA LEU A 238 16.11 19.01 3.24
C LEU A 238 17.47 19.26 2.55
N LYS A 239 18.57 19.38 3.31
CA LYS A 239 19.92 19.58 2.75
C LYS A 239 20.53 18.30 2.18
N GLU A 240 20.08 17.13 2.61
CA GLU A 240 20.47 15.84 1.98
C GLU A 240 19.82 15.64 0.59
N LEU A 241 18.95 16.57 0.17
CA LEU A 241 18.21 16.56 -1.10
C LEU A 241 18.79 17.50 -2.16
N GLU A 242 19.78 18.33 -1.82
CA GLU A 242 20.52 19.25 -2.71
C GLU A 242 21.82 18.63 -3.25
#